data_AF-A0A8H6SYM6-F1
#
_entry.id   AF-A0A8H6SYM6-F1
#
_cell.length_a   1.000
_cell.length_b   1.000
_cell.length_c   1.000
_cell.angle_alpha   90.00
_cell.angle_beta   90.00
_cell.angle_gamma   90.00
#
_symmetry.space_group_name_H-M   'P 1'
#
loop_
_entity.id
_entity.type
_entity.pdbx_description
1 polymer ?
#
loop_
_entity_poly.entity_id
_entity_poly.type
_entity_poly.pdbx_seq_one_letter_code
_entity_poly.pdbx_strand_id
1 'polypeptide(L)'
;MRVCDAIPLQQMDATMSAFLNPDKPPQPAALPSPNPTRSFWIDTPGANPLAAEGSTGTLPQDADVCIIGSGITGVSAAYHLSQAARAGEPLKVVILEARDFCERFLLASQLLMRKYGTAFSGVEFGGHNLWPLKFVTRLFQLTKDALPALSLHTRTPVTSISSPGTDSSGWVLTTPRGKITTKYIIHATNAYASHLLPQLARPDTGIIPTRGQVIATRAAVRASELFTCSWDGNTGFEYWFPRPTAAGASSDAEKPRPLIILGGGREAEAPRFEFGVTDDSSLGEHAGRVLRNFLPAVYPGKFEQETEPEMEWTGIMGFTKSRDPIVGHVPGLPGQYISAGYSGHGMPRAFSCASIVASMVACEMDGSTFELPEWFPSAYLSSWTGLNNEHEP
;
A
#
# COMPACT_ATOMS: atom_id res chain seq x y z
N MET A 1 8.31 1.07 -46.52
CA MET A 1 7.98 2.38 -47.11
C MET A 1 6.75 2.91 -46.38
N ARG A 2 6.85 4.05 -45.66
CA ARG A 2 5.82 4.68 -44.81
C ARG A 2 5.31 3.78 -43.65
N VAL A 3 5.48 4.12 -42.37
CA VAL A 3 5.06 5.30 -41.58
C VAL A 3 3.60 5.23 -41.18
N CYS A 4 3.39 5.01 -39.87
CA CYS A 4 2.21 5.33 -39.06
C CYS A 4 0.83 5.00 -39.66
N ASP A 5 0.36 3.77 -39.43
CA ASP A 5 -1.08 3.56 -39.21
C ASP A 5 -1.44 3.92 -37.76
N ALA A 6 -2.57 4.59 -37.59
CA ALA A 6 -2.83 5.42 -36.41
C ALA A 6 -3.31 4.63 -35.18
N ILE A 7 -3.02 5.22 -34.01
CA ILE A 7 -3.55 4.82 -32.70
C ILE A 7 -5.08 4.76 -32.77
N PRO A 8 -5.74 3.66 -32.35
CA PRO A 8 -7.19 3.62 -32.20
C PRO A 8 -7.67 4.66 -31.17
N LEU A 9 -8.27 5.74 -31.66
CA LEU A 9 -8.91 6.79 -30.86
C LEU A 9 -10.25 6.29 -30.30
N GLN A 10 -10.20 5.36 -29.33
CA GLN A 10 -11.23 5.02 -28.33
C GLN A 10 -10.76 3.83 -27.48
N GLN A 11 -9.93 4.09 -26.47
CA GLN A 11 -9.57 3.11 -25.42
C GLN A 11 -10.08 3.52 -24.02
N MET A 12 -11.15 4.33 -23.97
CA MET A 12 -11.63 4.95 -22.72
C MET A 12 -11.92 3.92 -21.62
N ASP A 13 -12.48 2.77 -21.99
CA ASP A 13 -12.77 1.67 -21.04
C ASP A 13 -11.49 0.99 -20.52
N ALA A 14 -10.46 0.85 -21.37
CA ALA A 14 -9.17 0.27 -20.97
C ALA A 14 -8.34 1.23 -20.10
N THR A 15 -8.33 2.53 -20.43
CA THR A 15 -7.67 3.55 -19.61
C THR A 15 -8.31 3.69 -18.23
N MET A 16 -9.64 3.50 -18.13
CA MET A 16 -10.33 3.59 -16.84
C MET A 16 -10.21 2.31 -16.00
N SER A 17 -10.12 1.14 -16.64
CA SER A 17 -9.66 -0.09 -15.98
C SER A 17 -8.23 0.08 -15.43
N ALA A 18 -7.37 0.74 -16.22
CA ALA A 18 -6.03 1.18 -15.85
C ALA A 18 -5.98 2.51 -15.05
N PHE A 19 -6.96 2.69 -14.15
CA PHE A 19 -6.95 3.72 -13.11
C PHE A 19 -7.59 3.20 -11.81
N LEU A 20 -8.67 2.42 -11.92
CA LEU A 20 -9.51 2.00 -10.78
C LEU A 20 -8.90 0.88 -9.91
N ASN A 21 -7.78 0.32 -10.35
CA ASN A 21 -6.84 -0.47 -9.55
C ASN A 21 -5.49 0.26 -9.77
N PRO A 22 -4.60 0.61 -8.81
CA PRO A 22 -3.53 1.60 -9.13
C PRO A 22 -2.10 1.40 -8.54
N ASP A 23 -1.07 0.97 -9.30
CA ASP A 23 -0.66 -0.44 -9.53
C ASP A 23 -0.59 -1.33 -8.30
N LYS A 24 -0.66 -0.71 -7.16
CA LYS A 24 -0.47 -1.31 -5.89
C LYS A 24 -1.23 -0.31 -5.03
N PRO A 25 -0.56 0.45 -4.14
CA PRO A 25 -1.16 1.66 -3.65
C PRO A 25 -0.27 2.92 -3.62
N PRO A 26 -0.90 4.11 -3.75
CA PRO A 26 -0.24 5.41 -3.67
C PRO A 26 0.28 5.76 -2.26
N GLN A 27 1.32 6.61 -2.18
CA GLN A 27 1.81 7.30 -0.96
C GLN A 27 2.19 8.79 -1.27
N PRO A 28 2.64 9.62 -0.29
CA PRO A 28 2.84 11.09 -0.47
C PRO A 28 4.16 11.55 -1.14
N ALA A 29 4.06 12.52 -2.04
CA ALA A 29 5.15 13.01 -2.91
C ALA A 29 6.38 13.62 -2.20
N ALA A 30 7.56 13.53 -2.85
CA ALA A 30 8.80 14.21 -2.44
C ALA A 30 8.97 15.58 -3.13
N LEU A 31 10.04 16.35 -2.80
CA LEU A 31 10.32 17.65 -3.41
C LEU A 31 10.73 17.53 -4.91
N PRO A 32 10.42 18.54 -5.76
CA PRO A 32 10.72 18.50 -7.19
C PRO A 32 12.23 18.46 -7.54
N SER A 33 12.56 17.89 -8.69
CA SER A 33 13.93 17.87 -9.22
C SER A 33 14.37 19.26 -9.71
N PRO A 34 15.58 19.75 -9.33
CA PRO A 34 16.04 21.09 -9.69
C PRO A 34 16.47 21.26 -11.17
N ASN A 35 16.37 20.22 -12.01
CA ASN A 35 16.73 20.28 -13.44
C ASN A 35 15.72 19.46 -14.30
N PRO A 36 14.54 20.02 -14.65
CA PRO A 36 13.50 19.31 -15.39
C PRO A 36 13.66 19.38 -16.93
N THR A 37 12.89 18.56 -17.66
CA THR A 37 12.73 18.70 -19.12
C THR A 37 11.84 19.89 -19.44
N ARG A 38 12.33 20.78 -20.30
CA ARG A 38 11.58 21.97 -20.76
C ARG A 38 10.34 21.57 -21.56
N SER A 39 9.29 22.39 -21.49
CA SER A 39 8.07 22.22 -22.25
C SER A 39 7.96 23.33 -23.29
N PHE A 40 7.20 23.11 -24.37
CA PHE A 40 6.91 24.14 -25.37
C PHE A 40 6.46 25.47 -24.74
N TRP A 41 5.66 25.42 -23.67
CA TRP A 41 5.10 26.58 -22.98
C TRP A 41 6.12 27.33 -22.10
N ILE A 42 7.17 26.66 -21.64
CA ILE A 42 8.23 27.22 -20.77
C ILE A 42 9.40 27.73 -21.62
N ASP A 43 9.69 27.04 -22.73
CA ASP A 43 10.77 27.39 -23.67
C ASP A 43 10.28 28.37 -24.77
N THR A 44 9.02 28.81 -24.74
CA THR A 44 8.51 29.90 -25.60
C THR A 44 9.01 31.25 -25.08
N PRO A 45 9.77 32.03 -25.86
CA PRO A 45 10.35 33.29 -25.39
C PRO A 45 9.29 34.27 -24.84
N GLY A 46 9.50 34.74 -23.61
CA GLY A 46 8.62 35.70 -22.94
C GLY A 46 7.33 35.12 -22.35
N ALA A 47 7.05 33.82 -22.48
CA ALA A 47 5.81 33.21 -21.98
C ALA A 47 5.72 33.08 -20.45
N ASN A 48 6.86 33.05 -19.75
CA ASN A 48 6.92 33.05 -18.28
C ASN A 48 7.81 34.19 -17.76
N PRO A 49 7.32 35.45 -17.73
CA PRO A 49 8.12 36.61 -17.35
C PRO A 49 8.43 36.67 -15.84
N LEU A 50 7.74 35.88 -15.01
CA LEU A 50 7.91 35.82 -13.55
C LEU A 50 8.69 34.58 -13.09
N ALA A 51 9.29 33.81 -14.00
CA ALA A 51 9.94 32.52 -13.72
C ALA A 51 10.87 32.55 -12.49
N ALA A 52 11.71 33.57 -12.37
CA ALA A 52 12.68 33.73 -11.28
C ALA A 52 12.28 34.80 -10.24
N GLU A 53 11.01 35.23 -10.21
CA GLU A 53 10.53 36.26 -9.28
C GLU A 53 10.71 35.81 -7.82
N GLY A 54 11.18 36.72 -6.95
CA GLY A 54 11.49 36.40 -5.55
C GLY A 54 12.61 35.37 -5.28
N SER A 55 13.32 34.87 -6.32
CA SER A 55 14.36 33.83 -6.17
C SER A 55 15.65 34.29 -5.46
N THR A 56 15.79 35.59 -5.20
CA THR A 56 16.95 36.18 -4.51
C THR A 56 16.52 37.23 -3.50
N GLY A 57 17.32 37.41 -2.44
CA GLY A 57 17.04 38.36 -1.35
C GLY A 57 16.76 37.67 -0.02
N THR A 58 16.28 38.44 0.97
CA THR A 58 15.93 37.94 2.31
C THR A 58 14.44 37.64 2.42
N LEU A 59 14.08 36.46 2.93
CA LEU A 59 12.69 36.11 3.22
C LEU A 59 12.13 36.93 4.41
N PRO A 60 10.81 37.17 4.47
CA PRO A 60 10.15 37.69 5.67
C PRO A 60 10.39 36.78 6.89
N GLN A 61 10.49 37.37 8.08
CA GLN A 61 10.67 36.59 9.32
C GLN A 61 9.36 36.02 9.88
N ASP A 62 8.21 36.58 9.48
CA ASP A 62 6.89 36.16 9.93
C ASP A 62 5.82 36.26 8.82
N ALA A 63 4.79 35.42 8.90
CA ALA A 63 3.63 35.40 8.02
C ALA A 63 2.43 34.73 8.73
N ASP A 64 1.21 35.17 8.43
CA ASP A 64 -0.03 34.61 8.99
C ASP A 64 -0.43 33.32 8.24
N VAL A 65 -0.17 33.27 6.93
CA VAL A 65 -0.40 32.08 6.09
C VAL A 65 0.79 31.85 5.16
N CYS A 66 1.32 30.63 5.17
CA CYS A 66 2.34 30.18 4.22
C CYS A 66 1.73 29.12 3.28
N ILE A 67 1.90 29.34 1.97
CA ILE A 67 1.41 28.47 0.89
C ILE A 67 2.61 27.86 0.18
N ILE A 68 2.59 26.54 -0.02
CA ILE A 68 3.71 25.80 -0.61
C ILE A 68 3.32 25.34 -2.02
N GLY A 69 4.02 25.83 -3.03
CA GLY A 69 3.78 25.62 -4.46
C GLY A 69 3.08 26.81 -5.14
N SER A 70 3.69 27.31 -6.23
CA SER A 70 3.21 28.44 -7.06
C SER A 70 2.30 28.03 -8.23
N GLY A 71 1.91 26.77 -8.31
CA GLY A 71 0.92 26.31 -9.28
C GLY A 71 -0.44 26.99 -9.09
N ILE A 72 -1.33 26.80 -10.07
CA ILE A 72 -2.68 27.40 -10.13
C ILE A 72 -3.43 27.36 -8.79
N THR A 73 -3.34 26.25 -8.04
CA THR A 73 -3.98 26.06 -6.74
C THR A 73 -3.44 27.00 -5.65
N GLY A 74 -2.12 27.17 -5.55
CA GLY A 74 -1.49 28.00 -4.51
C GLY A 74 -1.77 29.49 -4.72
N VAL A 75 -1.65 29.96 -5.96
CA VAL A 75 -1.98 31.35 -6.32
C VAL A 75 -3.46 31.65 -6.11
N SER A 76 -4.35 30.70 -6.44
CA SER A 76 -5.80 30.86 -6.20
C SER A 76 -6.16 30.86 -4.71
N ALA A 77 -5.48 30.07 -3.89
CA ALA A 77 -5.67 30.10 -2.44
C ALA A 77 -5.28 31.46 -1.84
N ALA A 78 -4.14 32.04 -2.26
CA ALA A 78 -3.74 33.39 -1.87
C ALA A 78 -4.77 34.45 -2.32
N TYR A 79 -5.26 34.35 -3.54
CA TYR A 79 -6.30 35.24 -4.09
C TYR A 79 -7.58 35.21 -3.23
N HIS A 80 -8.10 34.04 -2.87
CA HIS A 80 -9.32 33.95 -2.07
C HIS A 80 -9.12 34.34 -0.59
N LEU A 81 -7.94 34.07 0.00
CA LEU A 81 -7.59 34.60 1.33
C LEU A 81 -7.61 36.14 1.35
N SER A 82 -7.16 36.79 0.29
CA SER A 82 -7.22 38.26 0.16
C SER A 82 -8.65 38.82 0.15
N GLN A 83 -9.64 38.02 -0.29
CA GLN A 83 -11.06 38.40 -0.30
C GLN A 83 -11.78 38.05 1.01
N ALA A 84 -11.32 37.00 1.72
CA ALA A 84 -11.92 36.54 2.97
C ALA A 84 -11.41 37.29 4.21
N ALA A 85 -10.25 37.95 4.11
CA ALA A 85 -9.71 38.83 5.15
C ALA A 85 -10.73 39.94 5.48
N ARG A 86 -11.26 39.94 6.70
CA ARG A 86 -12.19 40.98 7.16
C ARG A 86 -11.46 42.32 7.24
N ALA A 87 -12.10 43.37 6.73
CA ALA A 87 -11.55 44.72 6.75
C ALA A 87 -11.17 45.17 8.18
N GLY A 88 -9.88 45.28 8.45
CA GLY A 88 -9.33 45.69 9.75
C GLY A 88 -7.89 45.25 9.97
N GLU A 89 -7.55 44.01 9.62
CA GLU A 89 -6.22 43.43 9.83
C GLU A 89 -5.66 42.85 8.51
N PRO A 90 -4.53 43.36 7.99
CA PRO A 90 -3.97 42.92 6.72
C PRO A 90 -3.25 41.58 6.86
N LEU A 91 -3.80 40.53 6.23
CA LEU A 91 -3.27 39.17 6.28
C LEU A 91 -1.94 39.04 5.51
N LYS A 92 -0.86 38.68 6.21
CA LYS A 92 0.46 38.40 5.64
C LYS A 92 0.47 37.01 5.01
N VAL A 93 0.40 36.92 3.69
CA VAL A 93 0.46 35.65 2.95
C VAL A 93 1.79 35.54 2.19
N VAL A 94 2.48 34.41 2.34
CA VAL A 94 3.72 34.08 1.61
C VAL A 94 3.48 32.83 0.76
N ILE A 95 3.91 32.85 -0.51
CA ILE A 95 3.96 31.66 -1.37
C ILE A 95 5.42 31.26 -1.57
N LEU A 96 5.74 29.98 -1.38
CA LEU A 96 7.08 29.41 -1.59
C LEU A 96 7.03 28.36 -2.70
N GLU A 97 7.81 28.56 -3.77
CA GLU A 97 8.02 27.58 -4.84
C GLU A 97 9.41 26.92 -4.70
N ALA A 98 9.53 25.66 -5.13
CA ALA A 98 10.77 24.89 -5.05
C ALA A 98 11.66 25.03 -6.30
N ARG A 99 11.16 25.68 -7.36
CA ARG A 99 11.78 25.89 -8.68
C ARG A 99 11.34 27.25 -9.24
N ASP A 100 11.27 27.39 -10.56
CA ASP A 100 10.70 28.57 -11.22
C ASP A 100 9.17 28.64 -11.04
N PHE A 101 8.63 29.86 -11.06
CA PHE A 101 7.19 30.14 -11.00
C PHE A 101 6.45 29.34 -12.09
N CYS A 102 5.56 28.42 -11.69
CA CYS A 102 4.70 27.61 -12.58
C CYS A 102 5.39 26.61 -13.56
N GLU A 103 6.48 25.93 -13.17
CA GLU A 103 7.38 25.19 -14.10
C GLU A 103 7.02 23.75 -14.56
N ARG A 104 5.88 23.11 -14.18
CA ARG A 104 5.25 21.83 -14.69
C ARG A 104 4.47 21.10 -13.58
N PHE A 105 3.38 20.32 -13.75
CA PHE A 105 2.71 19.63 -14.88
C PHE A 105 3.45 18.41 -15.54
N LEU A 106 3.05 17.17 -15.16
CA LEU A 106 3.35 15.84 -15.74
C LEU A 106 4.81 15.48 -16.13
N LEU A 107 5.31 14.36 -15.60
CA LEU A 107 6.62 13.78 -15.94
C LEU A 107 6.61 13.11 -17.32
N ALA A 108 7.42 13.63 -18.25
CA ALA A 108 7.64 13.03 -19.56
C ALA A 108 8.59 11.83 -19.47
N SER A 109 8.28 10.78 -20.24
CA SER A 109 9.01 9.49 -20.36
C SER A 109 10.54 9.61 -20.44
N GLN A 110 11.06 10.65 -21.10
CA GLN A 110 12.50 10.86 -21.28
C GLN A 110 13.28 11.05 -19.97
N LEU A 111 12.66 11.57 -18.90
CA LEU A 111 13.32 11.72 -17.60
C LEU A 111 13.39 10.39 -16.84
N LEU A 112 12.30 9.61 -16.83
CA LEU A 112 12.33 8.27 -16.23
C LEU A 112 13.28 7.34 -17.00
N MET A 113 13.39 7.52 -18.31
CA MET A 113 14.33 6.75 -19.13
C MET A 113 15.79 7.07 -18.76
N ARG A 114 16.12 8.35 -18.51
CA ARG A 114 17.47 8.75 -18.06
C ARG A 114 17.77 8.37 -16.60
N LYS A 115 16.83 8.60 -15.66
CA LYS A 115 17.05 8.41 -14.21
C LYS A 115 16.97 6.93 -13.80
N TYR A 116 16.07 6.16 -14.41
CA TYR A 116 15.75 4.79 -13.98
C TYR A 116 15.86 3.74 -15.08
N GLY A 117 15.79 4.13 -16.36
CA GLY A 117 15.86 3.22 -17.51
C GLY A 117 14.52 2.68 -17.96
N THR A 118 13.42 3.40 -17.72
CA THR A 118 12.06 3.02 -18.15
C THR A 118 11.38 4.13 -18.95
N ALA A 119 10.64 3.76 -19.98
CA ALA A 119 9.98 4.70 -20.90
C ALA A 119 8.59 5.16 -20.44
N PHE A 120 8.07 4.64 -19.31
CA PHE A 120 6.75 4.99 -18.79
C PHE A 120 6.78 6.28 -17.96
N SER A 121 5.64 6.97 -17.87
CA SER A 121 5.44 8.09 -16.95
C SER A 121 5.10 7.58 -15.55
N GLY A 122 5.40 8.35 -14.51
CA GLY A 122 5.13 7.98 -13.12
C GLY A 122 5.18 9.17 -12.16
N VAL A 123 4.85 8.89 -10.89
CA VAL A 123 4.87 9.84 -9.77
C VAL A 123 5.77 9.26 -8.68
N GLU A 124 6.63 10.09 -8.07
CA GLU A 124 7.57 9.68 -7.01
C GLU A 124 7.05 10.14 -5.64
N PHE A 125 7.01 9.22 -4.67
CA PHE A 125 6.58 9.47 -3.31
C PHE A 125 7.48 8.81 -2.27
N GLY A 126 7.50 9.38 -1.06
CA GLY A 126 8.20 8.83 0.08
C GLY A 126 7.62 7.46 0.45
N GLY A 127 8.49 6.46 0.61
CA GLY A 127 8.11 5.10 0.96
C GLY A 127 9.29 4.31 1.51
N HIS A 128 9.01 3.26 2.27
CA HIS A 128 10.01 2.45 2.95
C HIS A 128 9.81 0.95 2.70
N ASN A 129 10.93 0.23 2.61
CA ASN A 129 10.96 -1.23 2.56
C ASN A 129 11.41 -1.78 3.91
N LEU A 130 10.77 -2.86 4.36
CA LEU A 130 11.15 -3.59 5.56
C LEU A 130 11.19 -5.10 5.28
N TRP A 131 11.81 -5.87 6.17
CA TRP A 131 11.83 -7.34 6.07
C TRP A 131 10.71 -7.92 6.95
N PRO A 132 9.59 -8.41 6.39
CA PRO A 132 8.39 -8.74 7.17
C PRO A 132 8.65 -9.74 8.30
N LEU A 133 9.29 -10.85 7.98
CA LEU A 133 9.61 -11.89 8.97
C LEU A 133 10.52 -11.36 10.10
N LYS A 134 11.59 -10.60 9.79
CA LYS A 134 12.47 -10.04 10.82
C LYS A 134 11.74 -9.04 11.72
N PHE A 135 10.84 -8.23 11.15
CA PHE A 135 10.01 -7.30 11.91
C PHE A 135 9.08 -8.04 12.88
N VAL A 136 8.30 -9.00 12.39
CA VAL A 136 7.38 -9.80 13.23
C VAL A 136 8.13 -10.63 14.27
N THR A 137 9.26 -11.25 13.93
CA THR A 137 10.11 -11.96 14.90
C THR A 137 10.63 -11.02 15.99
N ARG A 138 11.05 -9.80 15.63
CA ARG A 138 11.54 -8.84 16.63
C ARG A 138 10.42 -8.31 17.52
N LEU A 139 9.23 -8.05 16.97
CA LEU A 139 8.05 -7.72 17.77
C LEU A 139 7.74 -8.83 18.77
N PHE A 140 7.65 -10.10 18.32
CA PHE A 140 7.38 -11.23 19.20
C PHE A 140 8.42 -11.37 20.33
N GLN A 141 9.70 -11.18 20.05
CA GLN A 141 10.75 -11.16 21.07
C GLN A 141 10.49 -10.07 22.12
N LEU A 142 10.29 -8.83 21.68
CA LEU A 142 10.00 -7.70 22.58
C LEU A 142 8.73 -7.94 23.42
N THR A 143 7.68 -8.50 22.82
CA THR A 143 6.46 -8.87 23.56
C THR A 143 6.70 -10.02 24.54
N LYS A 144 7.55 -11.00 24.20
CA LYS A 144 7.89 -12.12 25.10
C LYS A 144 8.77 -11.67 26.27
N ASP A 145 9.65 -10.71 26.06
CA ASP A 145 10.45 -10.08 27.10
C ASP A 145 9.54 -9.28 28.07
N ALA A 146 8.55 -8.55 27.53
CA ALA A 146 7.58 -7.79 28.33
C ALA A 146 6.48 -8.65 28.99
N LEU A 147 6.11 -9.77 28.39
CA LEU A 147 5.10 -10.73 28.88
C LEU A 147 5.72 -12.12 29.01
N PRO A 148 6.45 -12.43 30.11
CA PRO A 148 7.10 -13.73 30.30
C PRO A 148 6.16 -14.93 30.21
N ALA A 149 4.87 -14.76 30.52
CA ALA A 149 3.84 -15.79 30.41
C ALA A 149 3.36 -16.07 28.96
N LEU A 150 3.70 -15.23 27.98
CA LEU A 150 3.30 -15.40 26.58
C LEU A 150 3.78 -16.76 26.03
N SER A 151 2.86 -17.59 25.55
CA SER A 151 3.17 -18.86 24.90
C SER A 151 2.75 -18.86 23.42
N LEU A 152 3.55 -19.50 22.57
CA LEU A 152 3.30 -19.60 21.12
C LEU A 152 3.14 -21.06 20.74
N HIS A 153 1.98 -21.40 20.15
CA HIS A 153 1.62 -22.77 19.75
C HIS A 153 1.43 -22.85 18.23
N THR A 154 2.51 -23.03 17.50
CA THR A 154 2.46 -23.22 16.03
C THR A 154 1.83 -24.56 15.66
N ARG A 155 1.44 -24.74 14.39
CA ARG A 155 0.82 -25.99 13.86
C ARG A 155 -0.41 -26.44 14.66
N THR A 156 -1.18 -25.49 15.16
CA THR A 156 -2.33 -25.71 16.04
C THR A 156 -3.53 -24.92 15.52
N PRO A 157 -4.18 -25.37 14.43
CA PRO A 157 -5.32 -24.67 13.87
C PRO A 157 -6.50 -24.71 14.84
N VAL A 158 -7.18 -23.58 15.01
CA VAL A 158 -8.52 -23.54 15.61
C VAL A 158 -9.51 -23.97 14.54
N THR A 159 -10.29 -25.02 14.81
CA THR A 159 -11.22 -25.62 13.84
C THR A 159 -12.67 -25.25 14.12
N SER A 160 -12.98 -24.76 15.31
CA SER A 160 -14.31 -24.24 15.68
C SER A 160 -14.26 -23.40 16.95
N ILE A 161 -15.23 -22.50 17.09
CA ILE A 161 -15.49 -21.71 18.30
C ILE A 161 -16.94 -21.97 18.71
N SER A 162 -17.19 -22.18 20.00
CA SER A 162 -18.53 -22.40 20.55
C SER A 162 -18.74 -21.63 21.86
N SER A 163 -19.95 -21.16 22.10
CA SER A 163 -20.35 -20.72 23.45
C SER A 163 -20.40 -21.93 24.40
N PRO A 164 -19.92 -21.82 25.65
CA PRO A 164 -19.89 -22.91 26.61
C PRO A 164 -21.25 -23.25 27.26
N GLY A 165 -22.36 -22.66 26.79
CA GLY A 165 -23.71 -22.88 27.32
C GLY A 165 -24.21 -21.72 28.18
N THR A 166 -25.41 -21.85 28.75
CA THR A 166 -26.13 -20.75 29.44
C THR A 166 -25.42 -20.22 30.69
N ASP A 167 -24.58 -21.04 31.33
CA ASP A 167 -24.15 -20.82 32.71
C ASP A 167 -22.68 -20.36 32.84
N SER A 168 -21.99 -20.01 31.73
CA SER A 168 -20.58 -19.59 31.81
C SER A 168 -20.19 -18.50 30.82
N SER A 169 -19.44 -17.51 31.33
CA SER A 169 -18.93 -16.39 30.54
C SER A 169 -17.67 -16.76 29.78
N GLY A 170 -17.76 -16.84 28.45
CA GLY A 170 -16.60 -16.97 27.55
C GLY A 170 -16.89 -17.78 26.29
N TRP A 171 -15.83 -18.28 25.68
CA TRP A 171 -15.81 -19.02 24.42
C TRP A 171 -14.85 -20.20 24.52
N VAL A 172 -15.21 -21.31 23.86
CA VAL A 172 -14.39 -22.52 23.77
C VAL A 172 -13.87 -22.66 22.35
N LEU A 173 -12.55 -22.57 22.18
CA LEU A 173 -11.83 -22.79 20.92
C LEU A 173 -11.38 -24.25 20.87
N THR A 174 -11.75 -24.97 19.81
CA THR A 174 -11.33 -26.36 19.59
C THR A 174 -10.16 -26.43 18.63
N THR A 175 -9.17 -27.26 18.95
CA THR A 175 -8.01 -27.56 18.10
C THR A 175 -7.73 -29.06 18.09
N PRO A 176 -6.97 -29.61 17.11
CA PRO A 176 -6.53 -31.00 17.13
C PRO A 176 -5.67 -31.40 18.35
N ARG A 177 -5.15 -30.42 19.11
CA ARG A 177 -4.28 -30.62 20.29
C ARG A 177 -5.00 -30.38 21.63
N GLY A 178 -6.30 -30.15 21.61
CA GLY A 178 -7.10 -29.84 22.80
C GLY A 178 -7.94 -28.57 22.66
N LYS A 179 -8.61 -28.19 23.74
CA LYS A 179 -9.50 -27.01 23.80
C LYS A 179 -8.90 -25.91 24.67
N ILE A 180 -9.20 -24.65 24.34
CA ILE A 180 -8.86 -23.46 25.14
C ILE A 180 -10.14 -22.69 25.42
N THR A 181 -10.33 -22.26 26.67
CA THR A 181 -11.43 -21.37 27.06
C THR A 181 -10.89 -19.97 27.32
N THR A 182 -11.55 -18.94 26.79
CA THR A 182 -11.18 -17.52 26.98
C THR A 182 -12.44 -16.65 27.00
N LYS A 183 -12.37 -15.46 27.59
CA LYS A 183 -13.42 -14.44 27.46
C LYS A 183 -13.32 -13.66 26.15
N TYR A 184 -12.09 -13.39 25.71
CA TYR A 184 -11.79 -12.52 24.57
C TYR A 184 -11.07 -13.26 23.45
N ILE A 185 -11.43 -12.96 22.20
CA ILE A 185 -10.85 -13.54 20.98
C ILE A 185 -10.53 -12.42 20.00
N ILE A 186 -9.30 -12.42 19.44
CA ILE A 186 -8.92 -11.54 18.32
C ILE A 186 -8.69 -12.41 17.08
N HIS A 187 -9.54 -12.22 16.07
CA HIS A 187 -9.42 -12.83 14.75
C HIS A 187 -8.41 -12.07 13.89
N ALA A 188 -7.17 -12.59 13.84
CA ALA A 188 -6.06 -12.05 13.06
C ALA A 188 -5.63 -12.97 11.89
N THR A 189 -6.53 -13.84 11.42
CA THR A 189 -6.27 -14.86 10.39
C THR A 189 -6.40 -14.35 8.94
N ASN A 190 -6.63 -13.04 8.75
CA ASN A 190 -6.72 -12.35 7.48
C ASN A 190 -7.67 -13.04 6.47
N ALA A 191 -7.14 -13.64 5.40
CA ALA A 191 -7.91 -14.35 4.38
C ALA A 191 -8.78 -15.47 4.93
N TYR A 192 -8.30 -16.16 5.96
CA TYR A 192 -8.94 -17.34 6.55
C TYR A 192 -9.97 -16.99 7.64
N ALA A 193 -10.28 -15.71 7.85
CA ALA A 193 -11.23 -15.26 8.88
C ALA A 193 -12.63 -15.90 8.72
N SER A 194 -13.09 -16.07 7.47
CA SER A 194 -14.39 -16.66 7.15
C SER A 194 -14.55 -18.14 7.56
N HIS A 195 -13.45 -18.85 7.85
CA HIS A 195 -13.51 -20.21 8.39
C HIS A 195 -14.11 -20.26 9.81
N LEU A 196 -13.82 -19.26 10.64
CA LEU A 196 -14.32 -19.14 12.02
C LEU A 196 -15.45 -18.12 12.15
N LEU A 197 -15.62 -17.24 11.16
CA LEU A 197 -16.67 -16.23 11.06
C LEU A 197 -17.40 -16.35 9.71
N PRO A 198 -18.30 -17.33 9.51
CA PRO A 198 -18.95 -17.58 8.23
C PRO A 198 -19.70 -16.38 7.63
N GLN A 199 -20.13 -15.42 8.45
CA GLN A 199 -20.71 -14.16 7.99
C GLN A 199 -19.76 -13.31 7.11
N LEU A 200 -18.43 -13.53 7.23
CA LEU A 200 -17.41 -12.89 6.41
C LEU A 200 -17.13 -13.63 5.10
N ALA A 201 -17.84 -14.71 4.77
CA ALA A 201 -17.73 -15.37 3.47
C ALA A 201 -18.45 -14.62 2.32
N ARG A 202 -19.27 -13.61 2.63
CA ARG A 202 -20.04 -12.86 1.64
C ARG A 202 -19.14 -11.87 0.85
N PRO A 203 -19.19 -11.82 -0.50
CA PRO A 203 -18.32 -10.93 -1.29
C PRO A 203 -18.59 -9.42 -1.14
N ASP A 204 -19.76 -9.03 -0.63
CA ASP A 204 -20.19 -7.64 -0.48
C ASP A 204 -19.77 -7.01 0.84
N THR A 205 -19.83 -7.76 1.95
CA THR A 205 -19.50 -7.30 3.31
C THR A 205 -18.29 -7.99 3.95
N GLY A 206 -17.76 -9.04 3.32
CA GLY A 206 -16.80 -9.97 3.92
C GLY A 206 -15.39 -9.89 3.36
N ILE A 207 -14.65 -11.00 3.53
CA ILE A 207 -13.26 -11.16 3.14
C ILE A 207 -13.16 -12.34 2.17
N ILE A 208 -12.75 -12.05 0.94
CA ILE A 208 -12.49 -13.04 -0.11
C ILE A 208 -11.01 -13.42 -0.10
N PRO A 209 -10.67 -14.71 0.10
CA PRO A 209 -9.30 -15.18 -0.10
C PRO A 209 -8.85 -14.93 -1.54
N THR A 210 -7.65 -14.40 -1.72
CA THR A 210 -7.06 -14.12 -3.03
C THR A 210 -5.60 -14.55 -3.01
N ARG A 211 -5.22 -15.49 -3.87
CA ARG A 211 -3.82 -15.90 -3.98
C ARG A 211 -3.02 -14.82 -4.72
N GLY A 212 -1.83 -14.50 -4.21
CA GLY A 212 -0.83 -13.70 -4.90
C GLY A 212 0.43 -14.52 -5.13
N GLN A 213 1.20 -14.16 -6.16
CA GLN A 213 2.46 -14.79 -6.51
C GLN A 213 3.60 -13.77 -6.48
N VAL A 214 4.79 -14.23 -6.11
CA VAL A 214 5.99 -13.41 -5.98
C VAL A 214 7.20 -14.20 -6.48
N ILE A 215 8.07 -13.56 -7.25
CA ILE A 215 9.39 -14.04 -7.62
C ILE A 215 10.49 -13.24 -6.93
N ALA A 216 11.65 -13.88 -6.73
CA ALA A 216 12.90 -13.23 -6.41
C ALA A 216 13.86 -13.44 -7.58
N THR A 217 14.18 -12.38 -8.34
CA THR A 217 15.01 -12.46 -9.56
C THR A 217 16.17 -11.47 -9.54
N ARG A 218 17.27 -11.79 -10.23
CA ARG A 218 18.47 -10.95 -10.27
C ARG A 218 18.42 -9.99 -11.46
N ALA A 219 18.91 -8.76 -11.25
CA ALA A 219 19.21 -7.88 -12.36
C ALA A 219 20.47 -8.34 -13.12
N ALA A 220 20.52 -8.11 -14.43
CA ALA A 220 21.69 -8.36 -15.26
C ALA A 220 22.81 -7.32 -15.02
N VAL A 221 22.46 -6.16 -14.44
CA VAL A 221 23.36 -5.02 -14.20
C VAL A 221 23.83 -4.91 -12.74
N ARG A 222 24.84 -4.08 -12.45
CA ARG A 222 25.32 -3.86 -11.07
C ARG A 222 24.34 -2.97 -10.28
N ALA A 223 24.49 -2.97 -8.95
CA ALA A 223 23.68 -2.10 -8.07
C ALA A 223 23.78 -0.61 -8.42
N SER A 224 24.93 -0.14 -8.88
CA SER A 224 25.18 1.24 -9.32
C SER A 224 24.48 1.62 -10.64
N GLU A 225 23.97 0.63 -11.39
CA GLU A 225 23.30 0.81 -12.69
C GLU A 225 21.77 0.58 -12.59
N LEU A 226 21.29 0.22 -11.39
CA LEU A 226 19.89 -0.10 -11.09
C LEU A 226 19.25 0.96 -10.18
N PHE A 227 17.93 1.01 -10.17
CA PHE A 227 17.17 1.80 -9.21
C PHE A 227 17.31 1.22 -7.79
N THR A 228 17.21 2.08 -6.78
CA THR A 228 17.20 1.72 -5.35
C THR A 228 15.83 1.87 -4.68
N CYS A 229 14.88 2.52 -5.35
CA CYS A 229 13.50 2.75 -4.89
C CYS A 229 12.56 1.58 -5.17
N SER A 230 11.38 1.60 -4.55
CA SER A 230 10.27 0.67 -4.79
C SER A 230 9.34 1.20 -5.87
N TRP A 231 8.68 0.29 -6.59
CA TRP A 231 7.95 0.62 -7.81
C TRP A 231 6.60 -0.08 -7.93
N ASP A 232 5.68 0.66 -8.51
CA ASP A 232 4.25 0.45 -8.75
C ASP A 232 4.04 0.88 -10.22
N GLY A 233 3.48 0.04 -11.09
CA GLY A 233 3.05 0.45 -12.44
C GLY A 233 2.44 -0.69 -13.29
N ASN A 234 1.17 -0.50 -13.72
CA ASN A 234 0.22 -1.40 -14.46
C ASN A 234 -1.17 -1.53 -13.78
N THR A 235 -1.46 -0.72 -12.76
CA THR A 235 -2.81 -0.52 -12.19
C THR A 235 -3.46 -1.75 -11.49
N GLY A 236 -3.27 -1.90 -10.16
CA GLY A 236 -3.70 -2.96 -9.23
C GLY A 236 -2.70 -4.09 -8.91
N PHE A 237 -1.76 -4.40 -9.79
CA PHE A 237 -1.13 -5.70 -9.89
C PHE A 237 0.35 -5.76 -9.53
N GLU A 238 1.26 -5.06 -10.22
CA GLU A 238 2.70 -5.29 -10.10
C GLU A 238 3.41 -4.47 -9.00
N TYR A 239 4.39 -5.12 -8.38
CA TYR A 239 5.18 -4.49 -7.34
C TYR A 239 6.57 -5.05 -7.22
N TRP A 240 7.56 -4.17 -7.36
CA TRP A 240 8.94 -4.56 -7.17
C TRP A 240 9.75 -3.61 -6.31
N PHE A 241 10.76 -4.16 -5.66
CA PHE A 241 11.75 -3.40 -4.91
C PHE A 241 13.07 -4.18 -4.82
N PRO A 242 14.21 -3.47 -4.84
CA PRO A 242 15.51 -4.09 -4.65
C PRO A 242 15.73 -4.48 -3.20
N ARG A 243 16.34 -5.65 -3.00
CA ARG A 243 16.91 -6.07 -1.73
C ARG A 243 18.29 -5.45 -1.58
N PRO A 244 18.62 -4.86 -0.41
CA PRO A 244 19.98 -4.42 -0.13
C PRO A 244 20.97 -5.57 -0.32
N THR A 245 21.98 -5.37 -1.17
CA THR A 245 23.15 -6.25 -1.24
C THR A 245 23.88 -6.20 0.10
N ALA A 246 24.31 -7.35 0.62
CA ALA A 246 24.87 -7.45 1.97
C ALA A 246 26.05 -6.48 2.20
N ALA A 247 25.99 -5.72 3.30
CA ALA A 247 27.11 -4.92 3.76
C ALA A 247 28.23 -5.86 4.24
N GLY A 248 29.37 -5.85 3.54
CA GLY A 248 30.49 -6.75 3.82
C GLY A 248 31.41 -7.04 2.62
N ALA A 249 30.93 -6.87 1.39
CA ALA A 249 31.79 -6.95 0.19
C ALA A 249 32.72 -5.74 0.09
N SER A 250 34.01 -5.98 -0.12
CA SER A 250 35.07 -4.95 -0.11
C SER A 250 35.08 -4.09 -1.38
N SER A 251 34.55 -4.64 -2.48
CA SER A 251 34.45 -3.96 -3.78
C SER A 251 33.08 -4.21 -4.44
N ASP A 252 32.73 -3.37 -5.43
CA ASP A 252 31.51 -3.56 -6.23
C ASP A 252 31.58 -4.74 -7.21
N ALA A 253 32.77 -5.30 -7.46
CA ALA A 253 32.96 -6.46 -8.32
C ALA A 253 32.63 -7.79 -7.61
N GLU A 254 32.77 -7.84 -6.28
CA GLU A 254 32.47 -9.01 -5.44
C GLU A 254 31.00 -9.08 -5.01
N LYS A 255 30.24 -8.00 -5.19
CA LYS A 255 28.82 -7.95 -4.82
C LYS A 255 28.01 -8.81 -5.79
N PRO A 256 27.17 -9.74 -5.31
CA PRO A 256 26.23 -10.42 -6.20
C PRO A 256 25.29 -9.39 -6.82
N ARG A 257 24.81 -9.66 -8.03
CA ARG A 257 23.83 -8.82 -8.74
C ARG A 257 22.64 -8.47 -7.82
N PRO A 258 22.01 -7.28 -7.94
CA PRO A 258 20.87 -6.92 -7.11
C PRO A 258 19.74 -7.95 -7.21
N LEU A 259 19.25 -8.42 -6.06
CA LEU A 259 18.05 -9.27 -6.00
C LEU A 259 16.82 -8.37 -5.91
N ILE A 260 15.88 -8.55 -6.83
CA ILE A 260 14.60 -7.86 -6.86
C ILE A 260 13.52 -8.83 -6.38
N ILE A 261 12.67 -8.37 -5.46
CA ILE A 261 11.41 -9.04 -5.17
C ILE A 261 10.37 -8.40 -6.09
N LEU A 262 9.66 -9.19 -6.88
CA LEU A 262 8.55 -8.77 -7.75
C LEU A 262 7.33 -9.64 -7.44
N GLY A 263 6.19 -9.04 -7.11
CA GLY A 263 4.89 -9.70 -7.07
C GLY A 263 3.88 -9.03 -7.99
N GLY A 264 2.77 -9.70 -8.27
CA GLY A 264 1.76 -9.26 -9.25
C GLY A 264 1.26 -10.40 -10.14
N GLY A 265 0.84 -10.09 -11.36
CA GLY A 265 0.50 -11.05 -12.42
C GLY A 265 -0.85 -11.76 -12.28
N ARG A 266 -1.66 -11.44 -11.26
CA ARG A 266 -2.93 -12.14 -11.00
C ARG A 266 -4.03 -11.84 -12.03
N GLU A 267 -3.91 -10.75 -12.75
CA GLU A 267 -4.75 -10.36 -13.90
C GLU A 267 -4.58 -11.29 -15.11
N ALA A 268 -3.45 -11.99 -15.21
CA ALA A 268 -3.25 -13.05 -16.19
C ALA A 268 -4.06 -14.32 -15.89
N GLU A 269 -4.50 -14.53 -14.64
CA GLU A 269 -5.36 -15.65 -14.21
C GLU A 269 -6.87 -15.31 -14.33
N ALA A 270 -7.21 -14.46 -15.30
CA ALA A 270 -8.59 -14.16 -15.67
C ALA A 270 -9.33 -15.44 -16.16
N PRO A 271 -10.65 -15.58 -15.93
CA PRO A 271 -11.56 -14.58 -15.36
C PRO A 271 -11.65 -14.61 -13.82
N ARG A 272 -10.85 -15.43 -13.13
CA ARG A 272 -10.95 -15.58 -11.66
C ARG A 272 -10.06 -14.62 -10.89
N PHE A 273 -8.97 -14.13 -11.46
CA PHE A 273 -8.05 -13.18 -10.81
C PHE A 273 -7.54 -13.69 -9.44
N GLU A 274 -7.40 -15.02 -9.30
CA GLU A 274 -7.07 -15.72 -8.05
C GLU A 274 -8.07 -15.52 -6.88
N PHE A 275 -9.25 -14.95 -7.11
CA PHE A 275 -10.30 -14.82 -6.10
C PHE A 275 -10.92 -16.17 -5.71
N GLY A 276 -11.16 -16.36 -4.42
CA GLY A 276 -11.67 -17.59 -3.82
C GLY A 276 -10.62 -18.69 -3.68
N VAL A 277 -9.35 -18.44 -4.05
CA VAL A 277 -8.28 -19.44 -3.98
C VAL A 277 -7.59 -19.36 -2.62
N THR A 278 -7.57 -20.49 -1.92
CA THR A 278 -6.87 -20.70 -0.64
C THR A 278 -5.75 -21.74 -0.73
N ASP A 279 -5.55 -22.37 -1.89
CA ASP A 279 -4.46 -23.33 -2.11
C ASP A 279 -3.19 -22.59 -2.55
N ASP A 280 -2.26 -22.40 -1.62
CA ASP A 280 -0.91 -21.87 -1.86
C ASP A 280 0.15 -22.97 -2.01
N SER A 281 -0.24 -24.24 -2.18
CA SER A 281 0.71 -25.35 -2.47
C SER A 281 1.13 -25.44 -3.95
N SER A 282 0.46 -24.69 -4.83
CA SER A 282 0.68 -24.65 -6.27
C SER A 282 0.92 -23.21 -6.76
N LEU A 283 1.67 -23.06 -7.86
CA LEU A 283 1.91 -21.77 -8.53
C LEU A 283 0.85 -21.53 -9.63
N GLY A 284 0.51 -20.27 -9.88
CA GLY A 284 -0.20 -19.81 -11.07
C GLY A 284 0.73 -19.74 -12.28
N GLU A 285 0.36 -20.41 -13.37
CA GLU A 285 1.18 -20.56 -14.57
C GLU A 285 1.21 -19.29 -15.43
N HIS A 286 0.11 -18.55 -15.50
CA HIS A 286 0.04 -17.28 -16.23
C HIS A 286 0.67 -16.15 -15.41
N ALA A 287 0.41 -16.11 -14.11
CA ALA A 287 1.07 -15.18 -13.20
C ALA A 287 2.59 -15.33 -13.23
N GLY A 288 3.10 -16.56 -13.15
CA GLY A 288 4.54 -16.84 -13.22
C GLY A 288 5.19 -16.46 -14.55
N ARG A 289 4.44 -16.56 -15.67
CA ARG A 289 4.88 -16.03 -16.98
C ARG A 289 4.93 -14.51 -17.01
N VAL A 290 3.93 -13.81 -16.48
CA VAL A 290 3.94 -12.34 -16.43
C VAL A 290 5.11 -11.85 -15.59
N LEU A 291 5.31 -12.40 -14.39
CA LEU A 291 6.37 -12.00 -13.47
C LEU A 291 7.78 -12.16 -14.08
N ARG A 292 8.05 -13.27 -14.81
CA ARG A 292 9.32 -13.47 -15.52
C ARG A 292 9.56 -12.44 -16.63
N ASN A 293 8.52 -12.02 -17.35
CA ASN A 293 8.63 -11.15 -18.52
C ASN A 293 8.52 -9.65 -18.21
N PHE A 294 7.96 -9.28 -17.06
CA PHE A 294 7.65 -7.90 -16.71
C PHE A 294 8.89 -6.99 -16.60
N LEU A 295 9.87 -7.34 -15.76
CA LEU A 295 11.06 -6.48 -15.54
C LEU A 295 11.95 -6.33 -16.80
N PRO A 296 12.16 -7.36 -17.64
CA PRO A 296 12.82 -7.20 -18.94
C PRO A 296 12.10 -6.24 -19.90
N ALA A 297 10.76 -6.21 -19.87
CA ALA A 297 9.97 -5.28 -20.69
C ALA A 297 10.00 -3.84 -20.14
N VAL A 298 9.93 -3.65 -18.82
CA VAL A 298 9.92 -2.33 -18.18
C VAL A 298 11.31 -1.66 -18.16
N TYR A 299 12.39 -2.46 -18.09
CA TYR A 299 13.78 -1.98 -18.08
C TYR A 299 14.67 -2.76 -19.07
N PRO A 300 14.54 -2.51 -20.38
CA PRO A 300 15.33 -3.19 -21.41
C PRO A 300 16.84 -3.12 -21.13
N GLY A 301 17.51 -4.26 -21.17
CA GLY A 301 18.95 -4.39 -20.90
C GLY A 301 19.36 -4.36 -19.42
N LYS A 302 18.42 -4.19 -18.47
CA LYS A 302 18.72 -4.32 -17.02
C LYS A 302 18.37 -5.69 -16.45
N PHE A 303 17.56 -6.47 -17.15
CA PHE A 303 17.16 -7.84 -16.81
C PHE A 303 17.25 -8.71 -18.07
N GLU A 304 17.62 -9.97 -17.89
CA GLU A 304 17.64 -10.98 -18.96
C GLU A 304 16.21 -11.49 -19.22
N GLN A 305 15.92 -11.85 -20.47
CA GLN A 305 14.64 -12.45 -20.86
C GLN A 305 14.66 -13.95 -20.55
N GLU A 306 13.49 -14.51 -20.20
CA GLU A 306 13.29 -15.95 -19.96
C GLU A 306 14.17 -16.56 -18.85
N THR A 307 14.72 -15.74 -17.96
CA THR A 307 15.52 -16.21 -16.81
C THR A 307 14.62 -16.77 -15.70
N GLU A 308 14.91 -17.99 -15.25
CA GLU A 308 14.27 -18.55 -14.06
C GLU A 308 14.66 -17.76 -12.79
N PRO A 309 13.70 -17.44 -11.90
CA PRO A 309 13.98 -16.72 -10.66
C PRO A 309 14.73 -17.59 -9.65
N GLU A 310 15.43 -16.97 -8.69
CA GLU A 310 16.06 -17.69 -7.57
C GLU A 310 15.02 -18.39 -6.69
N MET A 311 13.83 -17.80 -6.57
CA MET A 311 12.69 -18.32 -5.83
C MET A 311 11.39 -17.83 -6.48
N GLU A 312 10.36 -18.66 -6.46
CA GLU A 312 8.98 -18.30 -6.78
C GLU A 312 8.05 -18.92 -5.74
N TRP A 313 7.06 -18.16 -5.25
CA TRP A 313 6.13 -18.65 -4.24
C TRP A 313 4.79 -17.91 -4.28
N THR A 314 3.79 -18.58 -3.72
CA THR A 314 2.41 -18.10 -3.54
C THR A 314 2.13 -17.73 -2.08
N GLY A 315 1.06 -16.96 -1.86
CA GLY A 315 0.51 -16.69 -0.53
C GLY A 315 -0.87 -16.06 -0.59
N ILE A 316 -1.70 -16.34 0.43
CA ILE A 316 -3.12 -15.94 0.41
C ILE A 316 -3.35 -14.61 1.15
N MET A 317 -3.98 -13.66 0.44
CA MET A 317 -4.43 -12.36 0.92
C MET A 317 -5.93 -12.37 1.19
N GLY A 318 -6.41 -11.52 2.11
CA GLY A 318 -7.84 -11.29 2.32
C GLY A 318 -8.26 -9.97 1.68
N PHE A 319 -9.12 -10.01 0.67
CA PHE A 319 -9.65 -8.84 -0.03
C PHE A 319 -11.06 -8.51 0.44
N THR A 320 -11.33 -7.22 0.68
CA THR A 320 -12.66 -6.68 0.94
C THR A 320 -13.14 -5.89 -0.28
N LYS A 321 -14.46 -5.74 -0.44
CA LYS A 321 -15.05 -4.97 -1.55
C LYS A 321 -14.59 -3.51 -1.58
N SER A 322 -14.39 -2.88 -0.42
CA SER A 322 -13.91 -1.49 -0.29
C SER A 322 -12.39 -1.34 -0.41
N ARG A 323 -11.63 -2.44 -0.35
CA ARG A 323 -10.17 -2.48 -0.11
C ARG A 323 -9.71 -1.94 1.25
N ASP A 324 -10.63 -1.66 2.15
CA ASP A 324 -10.35 -1.27 3.53
C ASP A 324 -10.38 -2.49 4.47
N PRO A 325 -9.53 -2.55 5.50
CA PRO A 325 -9.57 -3.63 6.48
C PRO A 325 -10.87 -3.59 7.30
N ILE A 326 -11.22 -4.74 7.85
CA ILE A 326 -12.27 -4.91 8.84
C ILE A 326 -11.60 -4.94 10.22
N VAL A 327 -11.95 -3.97 11.07
CA VAL A 327 -11.33 -3.77 12.39
C VAL A 327 -12.40 -3.52 13.46
N GLY A 328 -12.28 -4.14 14.63
CA GLY A 328 -13.14 -3.89 15.79
C GLY A 328 -13.96 -5.10 16.24
N HIS A 329 -15.06 -4.87 16.97
CA HIS A 329 -15.95 -5.93 17.47
C HIS A 329 -16.60 -6.75 16.34
N VAL A 330 -16.86 -8.02 16.59
CA VAL A 330 -17.66 -8.88 15.70
C VAL A 330 -19.15 -8.81 16.10
N PRO A 331 -20.06 -8.36 15.21
CA PRO A 331 -21.49 -8.29 15.49
C PRO A 331 -22.07 -9.63 15.94
N GLY A 332 -22.93 -9.58 16.96
CA GLY A 332 -23.58 -10.77 17.53
C GLY A 332 -22.68 -11.71 18.35
N LEU A 333 -21.37 -11.43 18.46
CA LEU A 333 -20.40 -12.28 19.16
C LEU A 333 -19.62 -11.49 20.23
N PRO A 334 -20.19 -11.28 21.44
CA PRO A 334 -19.55 -10.51 22.52
C PRO A 334 -18.14 -11.01 22.87
N GLY A 335 -17.23 -10.09 23.17
CA GLY A 335 -15.81 -10.40 23.43
C GLY A 335 -15.01 -10.89 22.22
N GLN A 336 -15.59 -10.97 21.01
CA GLN A 336 -14.86 -11.28 19.78
C GLN A 336 -14.55 -10.02 18.97
N TYR A 337 -13.33 -9.96 18.45
CA TYR A 337 -12.76 -8.82 17.71
C TYR A 337 -12.08 -9.31 16.43
N ILE A 338 -11.92 -8.44 15.43
CA ILE A 338 -11.22 -8.74 14.17
C ILE A 338 -10.20 -7.68 13.80
N SER A 339 -9.13 -8.08 13.11
CA SER A 339 -8.21 -7.15 12.44
C SER A 339 -7.67 -7.83 11.16
N ALA A 340 -8.43 -7.73 10.07
CA ALA A 340 -8.29 -8.56 8.86
C ALA A 340 -8.72 -7.83 7.57
N GLY A 341 -8.59 -8.47 6.40
CA GLY A 341 -9.15 -7.95 5.14
C GLY A 341 -8.28 -6.87 4.46
N TYR A 342 -6.97 -6.90 4.69
CA TYR A 342 -6.06 -5.81 4.32
C TYR A 342 -5.88 -5.55 2.81
N SER A 343 -6.43 -6.39 1.92
CA SER A 343 -6.51 -6.16 0.47
C SER A 343 -5.17 -5.81 -0.20
N GLY A 344 -4.09 -6.50 0.19
CA GLY A 344 -2.71 -6.26 -0.26
C GLY A 344 -1.89 -5.31 0.63
N HIS A 345 -2.52 -4.56 1.54
CA HIS A 345 -1.87 -3.55 2.40
C HIS A 345 -1.57 -4.03 3.83
N GLY A 346 -1.39 -5.34 4.05
CA GLY A 346 -1.17 -5.89 5.40
C GLY A 346 0.05 -5.26 6.10
N MET A 347 1.17 -5.11 5.38
CA MET A 347 2.42 -4.57 5.94
C MET A 347 2.31 -3.14 6.50
N PRO A 348 1.76 -2.14 5.78
CA PRO A 348 1.60 -0.79 6.32
C PRO A 348 0.43 -0.63 7.30
N ARG A 349 -0.64 -1.44 7.20
CA ARG A 349 -1.87 -1.22 7.99
C ARG A 349 -1.98 -2.09 9.25
N ALA A 350 -1.52 -3.34 9.24
CA ALA A 350 -1.85 -4.31 10.28
C ALA A 350 -1.29 -3.96 11.66
N PHE A 351 -0.13 -3.31 11.75
CA PHE A 351 0.46 -2.91 13.03
C PHE A 351 -0.46 -1.94 13.81
N SER A 352 -0.93 -0.88 13.15
CA SER A 352 -1.84 0.10 13.76
C SER A 352 -3.29 -0.41 13.87
N CYS A 353 -3.74 -1.30 12.97
CA CYS A 353 -5.06 -1.95 13.12
C CYS A 353 -5.08 -2.94 14.30
N ALA A 354 -3.95 -3.57 14.63
CA ALA A 354 -3.81 -4.44 15.79
C ALA A 354 -3.82 -3.65 17.11
N SER A 355 -3.26 -2.44 17.16
CA SER A 355 -3.32 -1.62 18.38
C SER A 355 -4.76 -1.21 18.72
N ILE A 356 -5.62 -0.93 17.73
CA ILE A 356 -7.03 -0.61 17.99
C ILE A 356 -7.77 -1.75 18.69
N VAL A 357 -7.70 -2.98 18.17
CA VAL A 357 -8.37 -4.12 18.82
C VAL A 357 -7.75 -4.49 20.16
N ALA A 358 -6.44 -4.30 20.34
CA ALA A 358 -5.79 -4.50 21.63
C ALA A 358 -6.29 -3.47 22.67
N SER A 359 -6.44 -2.20 22.28
CA SER A 359 -7.03 -1.16 23.14
C SER A 359 -8.49 -1.43 23.47
N MET A 360 -9.32 -1.86 22.50
CA MET A 360 -10.72 -2.23 22.78
C MET A 360 -10.82 -3.37 23.79
N VAL A 361 -10.03 -4.44 23.62
CA VAL A 361 -9.96 -5.56 24.57
C VAL A 361 -9.50 -5.10 25.96
N ALA A 362 -8.50 -4.21 26.03
CA ALA A 362 -8.04 -3.65 27.31
C ALA A 362 -9.15 -2.87 28.03
N CYS A 363 -9.88 -2.00 27.31
CA CYS A 363 -11.02 -1.26 27.85
C CYS A 363 -12.17 -2.18 28.30
N GLU A 364 -12.47 -3.25 27.56
CA GLU A 364 -13.48 -4.23 27.98
C GLU A 364 -13.02 -5.06 29.21
N MET A 365 -11.70 -5.23 29.40
CA MET A 365 -11.10 -5.91 30.55
C MET A 365 -11.08 -5.08 31.83
N ASP A 366 -10.86 -3.76 31.73
CA ASP A 366 -10.80 -2.85 32.88
C ASP A 366 -12.13 -2.13 33.16
N GLY A 367 -13.10 -2.21 32.24
CA GLY A 367 -14.42 -1.58 32.35
C GLY A 367 -14.44 -0.10 31.95
N SER A 368 -13.38 0.40 31.31
CA SER A 368 -13.31 1.76 30.76
C SER A 368 -13.98 1.88 29.39
N THR A 369 -14.16 3.11 28.93
CA THR A 369 -14.70 3.39 27.59
C THR A 369 -13.56 3.48 26.58
N PHE A 370 -13.66 2.73 25.48
CA PHE A 370 -12.75 2.87 24.36
C PHE A 370 -13.06 4.14 23.56
N GLU A 371 -12.07 5.00 23.38
CA GLU A 371 -12.14 6.17 22.49
C GLU A 371 -11.36 5.90 21.20
N LEU A 372 -11.97 6.21 20.04
CA LEU A 372 -11.32 6.04 18.75
C LEU A 372 -10.27 7.16 18.53
N PRO A 373 -9.00 6.84 18.28
CA PRO A 373 -8.00 7.87 18.01
C PRO A 373 -8.30 8.63 16.71
N GLU A 374 -8.12 9.96 16.71
CA GLU A 374 -8.40 10.85 15.57
C GLU A 374 -7.69 10.42 14.27
N TRP A 375 -6.49 9.85 14.38
CA TRP A 375 -5.70 9.37 13.22
C TRP A 375 -6.25 8.09 12.59
N PHE A 376 -7.16 7.36 13.25
CA PHE A 376 -7.65 6.06 12.77
C PHE A 376 -8.89 6.24 11.87
N PRO A 377 -8.88 5.76 10.62
CA PRO A 377 -10.03 5.89 9.74
C PRO A 377 -11.26 5.14 10.27
N SER A 378 -12.31 5.89 10.63
CA SER A 378 -13.60 5.32 11.08
C SER A 378 -14.24 4.39 10.06
N ALA A 379 -13.94 4.57 8.77
CA ALA A 379 -14.32 3.67 7.68
C ALA A 379 -13.91 2.20 7.95
N TYR A 380 -12.77 1.95 8.61
CA TYR A 380 -12.28 0.60 8.91
C TYR A 380 -13.12 -0.12 9.98
N LEU A 381 -13.89 0.62 10.78
CA LEU A 381 -14.90 0.07 11.69
C LEU A 381 -16.24 -0.18 10.98
N SER A 382 -16.55 0.64 9.97
CA SER A 382 -17.87 0.71 9.32
C SER A 382 -18.23 -0.51 8.48
N SER A 383 -17.26 -1.33 8.10
CA SER A 383 -17.43 -2.56 7.30
C SER A 383 -18.34 -3.61 7.96
N TRP A 384 -18.61 -3.49 9.26
CA TRP A 384 -19.58 -4.31 9.99
C TRP A 384 -21.04 -3.83 9.92
N THR A 385 -21.31 -2.58 9.53
CA THR A 385 -22.66 -1.98 9.62
C THR A 385 -23.67 -2.57 8.62
N GLY A 386 -23.19 -3.21 7.55
CA GLY A 386 -24.04 -3.85 6.54
C GLY A 386 -24.72 -5.16 6.97
N LEU A 387 -24.47 -5.66 8.19
CA LEU A 387 -25.04 -6.91 8.70
C LEU A 387 -26.30 -6.76 9.57
N ASN A 388 -26.72 -5.52 9.91
CA ASN A 388 -27.75 -5.27 10.92
C ASN A 388 -29.10 -4.72 10.38
N ASN A 389 -29.26 -4.51 9.07
CA ASN A 389 -30.46 -3.88 8.49
C ASN A 389 -31.44 -4.86 7.82
N GLU A 390 -31.60 -6.05 8.40
CA GLU A 390 -32.72 -6.97 8.08
C GLU A 390 -33.35 -7.50 9.39
N HIS A 391 -33.93 -6.63 10.23
CA HIS A 391 -35.02 -6.95 11.17
C HIS A 391 -35.54 -5.69 11.92
N GLU A 392 -36.26 -4.81 11.21
CA GLU A 392 -37.42 -4.10 11.76
C GLU A 392 -38.55 -4.14 10.70
N PRO A 393 -39.83 -4.32 11.12
CA PRO A 393 -40.94 -4.65 10.22
C PRO A 393 -41.55 -3.47 9.44
#